data_AF-A0A1A8IAU4-F1
#
_entry.id   AF-A0A1A8IAU4-F1
#
_cell.length_a   1.000
_cell.length_b   1.000
_cell.length_c   1.000
_cell.angle_alpha   90.00
_cell.angle_beta   90.00
_cell.angle_gamma   90.00
#
_symmetry.space_group_name_H-M   'P 1'
#
loop_
_entity.id
_entity.type
_entity.pdbx_description
1 polymer ?
#
loop_
_entity_poly.entity_id
_entity_poly.type
_entity_poly.pdbx_seq_one_letter_code
_entity_poly.pdbx_strand_id
1 'polypeptide(L)'
;MATDLLALLLRDDHPLPPDAVLYFTQSIVHDSITIRKVAISAVAGILKQLKWPKKKVAMKPSDISGIQDPEGICVGDREGNHWLQYESTNLPLSQELWDSLHYVEKTHWGYYSWPREMMIYAASEKPQDDLPYEEMSEGEKIIFEYFSDPDFVEQLMEFLSLEERKGKDSFNPRRFCLFKGLFRNYGDRFLPILWPHLDQLASNPYESSQRCVCEITAGLIRGSKHWSFSKVDRLWQLLCPLIRTALNNITVETYTDWGTCIATACEGRDPRKLHWLFELLMESPLSGEGGSFRDASLLSSGVSELLHRLLAYLEPKLTQVYKNVRERIGSVLTYIFMMDVALPHTRPTSSPHVAEFVTRVLERLKPLTSESEIHNHILEENTQETDECTQAVKLLKT
;
A
#
# COMPACT_ATOMS: atom_id res chain seq x y z
N MET A 1 0.29 32.48 12.62
CA MET A 1 1.42 33.36 12.27
C MET A 1 2.68 33.01 13.06
N ALA A 2 2.70 33.11 14.39
CA ALA A 2 3.89 32.76 15.18
C ALA A 2 4.28 31.27 15.07
N THR A 3 3.30 30.36 15.20
CA THR A 3 3.49 28.90 15.02
C THR A 3 4.03 28.57 13.62
N ASP A 4 3.52 29.24 12.58
CA ASP A 4 3.96 29.04 11.20
C ASP A 4 5.42 29.47 11.02
N LEU A 5 5.80 30.64 11.55
CA LEU A 5 7.18 31.14 11.51
C LEU A 5 8.14 30.19 12.25
N LEU A 6 7.71 29.64 13.40
CA LEU A 6 8.50 28.64 14.12
C LEU A 6 8.68 27.36 13.30
N ALA A 7 7.64 26.92 12.59
CA ALA A 7 7.70 25.71 11.76
C ALA A 7 8.65 25.87 10.57
N LEU A 8 8.83 27.09 10.05
CA LEU A 8 9.82 27.40 9.02
C LEU A 8 11.28 27.29 9.51
N LEU A 9 11.50 27.23 10.83
CA LEU A 9 12.84 27.01 11.41
C LEU A 9 13.24 25.53 11.45
N LEU A 10 12.36 24.61 11.05
CA LEU A 10 12.70 23.21 10.87
C LEU A 10 13.68 23.06 9.69
N ARG A 11 14.87 22.55 9.98
CA ARG A 11 15.94 22.34 8.99
C ARG A 11 16.37 20.89 8.96
N ASP A 12 16.78 20.37 7.80
CA ASP A 12 17.20 18.97 7.69
C ASP A 12 18.57 18.69 8.36
N ASP A 13 19.39 19.71 8.55
CA ASP A 13 20.77 19.59 9.01
C ASP A 13 20.95 19.75 10.53
N HIS A 14 19.98 20.35 11.23
CA HIS A 14 20.04 20.57 12.66
C HIS A 14 18.73 20.17 13.37
N PRO A 15 18.81 19.41 14.48
CA PRO A 15 17.63 19.04 15.25
C PRO A 15 17.00 20.29 15.87
N LEU A 16 15.68 20.30 15.94
CA LEU A 16 14.93 21.37 16.59
C LEU A 16 15.20 21.38 18.12
N PRO A 17 15.30 22.55 18.78
CA PRO A 17 15.49 22.62 20.23
C PRO A 17 14.37 21.92 21.02
N PRO A 18 14.65 21.28 22.17
CA PRO A 18 13.67 20.53 22.96
C PRO A 18 12.40 21.34 23.30
N ASP A 19 12.52 22.61 23.69
CA ASP A 19 11.35 23.46 23.99
C ASP A 19 10.40 23.62 22.80
N ALA A 20 10.96 23.71 21.59
CA ALA A 20 10.17 23.81 20.38
C ALA A 20 9.56 22.45 19.99
N VAL A 21 10.27 21.33 20.25
CA VAL A 21 9.69 19.98 20.13
C VAL A 21 8.51 19.80 21.09
N LEU A 22 8.66 20.24 22.34
CA LEU A 22 7.59 20.24 23.35
C LEU A 22 6.38 21.04 22.87
N TYR A 23 6.61 22.28 22.45
CA TYR A 23 5.56 23.16 21.95
C TYR A 23 4.78 22.51 20.80
N PHE A 24 5.47 21.98 19.78
CA PHE A 24 4.80 21.37 18.64
C PHE A 24 4.09 20.07 19.02
N THR A 25 4.64 19.26 19.92
CA THR A 25 4.04 18.00 20.36
C THR A 25 2.74 18.26 21.12
N GLN A 26 2.76 19.15 22.11
CA GLN A 26 1.56 19.60 22.84
C GLN A 26 0.52 20.20 21.89
N SER A 27 0.99 20.98 20.89
CA SER A 27 0.11 21.70 19.97
C SER A 27 -0.63 20.80 18.98
N ILE A 28 -0.32 19.50 18.89
CA ILE A 28 -1.08 18.57 18.04
C ILE A 28 -2.54 18.47 18.52
N VAL A 29 -2.79 18.59 19.82
CA VAL A 29 -4.13 18.57 20.43
C VAL A 29 -4.65 19.97 20.81
N HIS A 30 -4.11 21.03 20.20
CA HIS A 30 -4.54 22.39 20.48
C HIS A 30 -5.98 22.67 19.99
N ASP A 31 -6.79 23.46 20.70
CA ASP A 31 -8.20 23.75 20.34
C ASP A 31 -8.37 24.35 18.93
N SER A 32 -7.44 25.23 18.54
CA SER A 32 -7.37 25.78 17.18
C SER A 32 -6.88 24.75 16.14
N ILE A 33 -7.75 24.40 15.19
CA ILE A 33 -7.45 23.54 14.04
C ILE A 33 -6.25 24.03 13.21
N THR A 34 -6.08 25.34 13.06
CA THR A 34 -4.97 25.92 12.30
C THR A 34 -3.63 25.58 12.96
N ILE A 35 -3.57 25.67 14.29
CA ILE A 35 -2.37 25.32 15.06
C ILE A 35 -2.11 23.82 14.99
N ARG A 36 -3.15 22.97 15.14
CA ARG A 36 -3.00 21.49 15.01
C ARG A 36 -2.39 21.09 13.67
N LYS A 37 -2.86 21.68 12.55
CA LYS A 37 -2.34 21.35 11.21
C LYS A 37 -0.85 21.67 11.05
N VAL A 38 -0.42 22.81 11.61
CA VAL A 38 1.00 23.20 11.60
C VAL A 38 1.79 22.27 12.51
N ALA A 39 1.29 21.99 13.71
CA ALA A 39 1.91 21.08 14.67
C ALA A 39 2.09 19.66 14.11
N ILE A 40 1.06 19.06 13.49
CA ILE A 40 1.14 17.75 12.84
C ILE A 40 2.26 17.73 11.78
N SER A 41 2.33 18.78 10.96
CA SER A 41 3.36 18.90 9.92
C SER A 41 4.76 19.04 10.53
N ALA A 42 4.87 19.86 11.58
CA ALA A 42 6.11 20.10 12.30
C ALA A 42 6.62 18.84 12.99
N VAL A 43 5.78 18.12 13.73
CA VAL A 43 6.15 16.88 14.42
C VAL A 43 6.50 15.77 13.42
N ALA A 44 5.82 15.67 12.27
CA ALA A 44 6.25 14.78 11.20
C ALA A 44 7.68 15.10 10.70
N GLY A 45 8.03 16.39 10.60
CA GLY A 45 9.38 16.88 10.30
C GLY A 45 10.39 16.57 11.40
N ILE A 46 10.03 16.79 12.66
CA ILE A 46 10.86 16.47 13.83
C ILE A 46 11.16 14.97 13.87
N LEU A 47 10.14 14.12 13.71
CA LEU A 47 10.32 12.66 13.64
C LEU A 47 11.29 12.29 12.51
N LYS A 48 11.22 12.98 11.37
CA LYS A 48 12.15 12.79 10.24
C LYS A 48 13.59 13.19 10.58
N GLN A 49 13.82 14.27 11.33
CA GLN A 49 15.15 14.64 11.86
C GLN A 49 15.67 13.58 12.84
N LEU A 50 14.82 13.11 13.75
CA LEU A 50 15.12 12.08 14.75
C LEU A 50 15.22 10.67 14.16
N LYS A 51 15.10 10.52 12.84
CA LYS A 51 15.21 9.21 12.19
C LYS A 51 16.64 8.68 12.34
N TRP A 52 16.78 7.49 12.90
CA TRP A 52 18.09 6.88 12.96
C TRP A 52 18.65 6.46 11.59
N PRO A 53 19.95 6.67 11.37
CA PRO A 53 20.63 6.15 10.21
C PRO A 53 20.62 4.62 10.27
N LYS A 54 20.19 3.99 9.18
CA LYS A 54 20.28 2.53 9.00
C LYS A 54 21.45 2.23 8.06
N LYS A 55 22.31 1.29 8.46
CA LYS A 55 23.48 0.85 7.69
C LYS A 55 23.01 0.31 6.34
N LYS A 56 23.68 0.74 5.27
CA LYS A 56 23.51 0.21 3.93
C LYS A 56 24.81 -0.43 3.49
N VAL A 57 24.71 -1.51 2.74
CA VAL A 57 25.85 -2.23 2.16
C VAL A 57 25.75 -2.19 0.64
N ALA A 58 26.90 -2.00 0.01
CA ALA A 58 27.03 -2.13 -1.44
C ALA A 58 26.99 -3.61 -1.79
N MET A 59 26.10 -3.98 -2.70
CA MET A 59 25.89 -5.35 -3.14
C MET A 59 25.88 -5.39 -4.66
N LYS A 60 26.44 -6.44 -5.27
CA LYS A 60 26.27 -6.65 -6.71
C LYS A 60 25.07 -7.57 -6.93
N PRO A 61 24.15 -7.23 -7.86
CA PRO A 61 23.02 -8.09 -8.19
C PRO A 61 23.44 -9.52 -8.57
N SER A 62 24.56 -9.66 -9.27
CA SER A 62 25.13 -10.95 -9.67
C SER A 62 25.55 -11.83 -8.50
N ASP A 63 25.96 -11.24 -7.38
CA ASP A 63 26.36 -11.99 -6.19
C ASP A 63 25.14 -12.58 -5.48
N ILE A 64 23.96 -11.98 -5.68
CA ILE A 64 22.68 -12.43 -5.14
C ILE A 64 22.05 -13.48 -6.06
N SER A 65 21.98 -13.20 -7.36
CA SER A 65 21.31 -14.07 -8.33
C SER A 65 22.19 -15.22 -8.81
N GLY A 66 23.51 -15.13 -8.65
CA GLY A 66 24.47 -16.05 -9.26
C GLY A 66 24.61 -15.90 -10.79
N ILE A 67 23.93 -14.91 -11.38
CA ILE A 67 23.82 -14.71 -12.83
C ILE A 67 24.46 -13.39 -13.21
N GLN A 68 25.30 -13.41 -14.24
CA GLN A 68 25.85 -12.17 -14.80
C GLN A 68 24.78 -11.44 -15.61
N ASP A 69 24.74 -10.11 -15.46
CA ASP A 69 23.84 -9.31 -16.27
C ASP A 69 24.24 -9.39 -17.75
N PRO A 70 23.27 -9.47 -18.67
CA PRO A 70 23.55 -9.56 -20.10
C PRO A 70 24.29 -8.31 -20.59
N GLU A 71 25.20 -8.49 -21.55
CA GLU A 71 25.86 -7.38 -22.21
C GLU A 71 24.84 -6.57 -23.05
N GLY A 72 24.82 -5.26 -22.86
CA GLY A 72 23.90 -4.35 -23.55
C GLY A 72 22.62 -4.04 -22.76
N ILE A 73 21.72 -3.29 -23.38
CA ILE A 73 20.45 -2.88 -22.77
C ILE A 73 19.44 -4.01 -22.96
N CYS A 74 18.97 -4.56 -21.85
CA CYS A 74 17.90 -5.56 -21.82
C CYS A 74 16.92 -5.19 -20.70
N VAL A 75 15.71 -4.79 -21.07
CA VAL A 75 14.68 -4.27 -20.16
C VAL A 75 13.66 -5.36 -19.85
N GLY A 76 12.99 -5.26 -18.71
CA GLY A 76 11.92 -6.17 -18.30
C GLY A 76 12.41 -7.31 -17.43
N ASP A 77 11.68 -8.43 -17.44
CA ASP A 77 11.97 -9.58 -16.59
C ASP A 77 13.17 -10.37 -17.14
N ARG A 78 14.14 -10.61 -16.26
CA ARG A 78 15.42 -11.26 -16.56
C ARG A 78 15.73 -12.27 -15.48
N GLU A 79 16.48 -13.32 -15.82
CA GLU A 79 16.88 -14.33 -14.83
C GLU A 79 17.63 -13.68 -13.65
N GLY A 80 18.50 -12.70 -13.91
CA GLY A 80 19.24 -11.98 -12.87
C GLY A 80 18.40 -11.05 -11.97
N ASN A 81 17.17 -10.68 -12.34
CA ASN A 81 16.26 -9.88 -11.52
C ASN A 81 15.02 -10.65 -11.04
N HIS A 82 14.88 -11.92 -11.41
CA HIS A 82 13.73 -12.75 -11.08
C HIS A 82 13.52 -12.91 -9.56
N TRP A 83 14.60 -12.94 -8.78
CA TRP A 83 14.55 -13.00 -7.31
C TRP A 83 13.87 -11.79 -6.64
N LEU A 84 13.65 -10.70 -7.37
CA LEU A 84 12.87 -9.54 -6.92
C LEU A 84 11.35 -9.75 -7.04
N GLN A 85 10.94 -10.71 -7.87
CA GLN A 85 9.54 -11.01 -8.09
C GLN A 85 8.94 -11.66 -6.84
N TYR A 86 7.67 -11.37 -6.62
CA TYR A 86 6.84 -12.05 -5.65
C TYR A 86 6.49 -13.43 -6.18
N GLU A 87 6.80 -14.43 -5.36
CA GLU A 87 6.39 -15.80 -5.55
C GLU A 87 5.77 -16.32 -4.26
N SER A 88 4.56 -16.85 -4.34
CA SER A 88 3.85 -17.39 -3.18
C SER A 88 4.59 -18.56 -2.51
N THR A 89 5.43 -19.26 -3.28
CA THR A 89 6.23 -20.40 -2.80
C THR A 89 7.49 -19.97 -2.02
N ASN A 90 7.95 -18.73 -2.16
CA ASN A 90 9.23 -18.25 -1.61
C ASN A 90 9.04 -17.00 -0.72
N LEU A 91 8.06 -17.06 0.18
CA LEU A 91 7.76 -15.98 1.12
C LEU A 91 8.59 -16.10 2.42
N PRO A 92 9.00 -14.98 3.03
CA PRO A 92 9.71 -15.00 4.30
C PRO A 92 8.76 -15.25 5.47
N LEU A 93 8.46 -16.52 5.73
CA LEU A 93 7.52 -16.97 6.76
C LEU A 93 8.18 -17.30 8.11
N SER A 94 9.49 -17.16 8.22
CA SER A 94 10.25 -17.38 9.46
C SER A 94 11.28 -16.28 9.69
N GLN A 95 11.70 -16.10 10.94
CA GLN A 95 12.76 -15.15 11.30
C GLN A 95 14.06 -15.44 10.53
N GLU A 96 14.44 -16.71 10.38
CA GLU A 96 15.65 -17.12 9.65
C GLU A 96 15.59 -16.71 8.17
N LEU A 97 14.45 -16.94 7.50
CA LEU A 97 14.26 -16.52 6.11
C LEU A 97 14.19 -14.99 6.00
N TRP A 98 13.52 -14.32 6.93
CA TRP A 98 13.43 -12.87 6.94
C TRP A 98 14.79 -12.18 7.08
N ASP A 99 15.68 -12.74 7.91
CA ASP A 99 17.00 -12.15 8.14
C ASP A 99 18.03 -12.53 7.05
N SER A 100 17.85 -13.67 6.38
CA SER A 100 18.76 -14.14 5.33
C SER A 100 18.44 -13.57 3.94
N LEU A 101 17.19 -13.20 3.67
CA LEU A 101 16.79 -12.66 2.38
C LEU A 101 17.22 -11.20 2.19
N HIS A 102 17.48 -10.85 0.93
CA HIS A 102 17.78 -9.49 0.51
C HIS A 102 16.52 -8.80 0.03
N TYR A 103 16.24 -7.61 0.56
CA TYR A 103 15.06 -6.83 0.17
C TYR A 103 15.42 -5.59 -0.64
N VAL A 104 14.70 -5.38 -1.73
CA VAL A 104 14.86 -4.20 -2.59
C VAL A 104 13.55 -3.43 -2.60
N GLU A 105 13.55 -2.36 -1.83
CA GLU A 105 12.35 -1.58 -1.55
C GLU A 105 11.95 -0.68 -2.73
N LYS A 106 12.87 -0.42 -3.67
CA LYS A 106 12.60 0.41 -4.84
C LYS A 106 12.09 -0.45 -5.97
N THR A 107 10.88 -0.18 -6.40
CA THR A 107 10.13 -0.94 -7.40
C THR A 107 10.74 -0.86 -8.82
N HIS A 108 11.55 0.15 -9.12
CA HIS A 108 12.14 0.36 -10.44
C HIS A 108 13.56 -0.22 -10.59
N TRP A 109 14.18 -0.66 -9.50
CA TRP A 109 15.56 -1.17 -9.53
C TRP A 109 15.63 -2.52 -10.23
N GLY A 110 16.53 -2.64 -11.20
CA GLY A 110 16.67 -3.86 -11.97
C GLY A 110 15.63 -4.03 -13.07
N TYR A 111 14.65 -3.14 -13.25
CA TYR A 111 13.72 -3.26 -14.40
C TYR A 111 14.41 -2.91 -15.73
N TYR A 112 14.98 -1.70 -15.83
CA TYR A 112 15.73 -1.27 -17.02
C TYR A 112 17.22 -1.63 -16.95
N SER A 113 17.86 -1.29 -15.83
CA SER A 113 19.25 -1.61 -15.52
C SER A 113 19.47 -1.51 -14.03
N TRP A 114 20.58 -2.07 -13.54
CA TRP A 114 21.00 -1.89 -12.16
C TRP A 114 21.72 -0.56 -11.96
N PRO A 115 21.60 0.07 -10.77
CA PRO A 115 22.43 1.23 -10.45
C PRO A 115 23.91 0.83 -10.41
N ARG A 116 24.81 1.80 -10.68
CA ARG A 116 26.28 1.57 -10.61
C ARG A 116 26.71 1.00 -9.27
N GLU A 117 26.09 1.47 -8.20
CA GLU A 117 26.28 0.96 -6.85
C GLU A 117 24.90 0.71 -6.24
N MET A 118 24.58 -0.57 -6.04
CA MET A 118 23.31 -0.98 -5.46
C MET A 118 23.45 -1.05 -3.93
N MET A 119 22.92 -0.01 -3.28
CA MET A 119 22.94 0.11 -1.83
C MET A 119 21.65 -0.44 -1.23
N ILE A 120 21.71 -1.61 -0.62
CA ILE A 120 20.59 -2.20 0.12
C ILE A 120 20.80 -2.06 1.63
N TYR A 121 19.73 -2.22 2.41
CA TYR A 121 19.84 -2.23 3.86
C TYR A 121 20.56 -3.51 4.31
N ALA A 122 21.51 -3.37 5.22
CA ALA A 122 22.19 -4.54 5.79
C ALA A 122 21.20 -5.37 6.62
N ALA A 123 21.34 -6.69 6.60
CA ALA A 123 20.74 -7.55 7.61
C ALA A 123 21.22 -7.07 8.99
N SER A 124 20.30 -6.95 9.96
CA SER A 124 20.63 -6.34 11.25
C SER A 124 21.54 -7.27 12.05
N GLU A 125 22.80 -6.87 12.28
CA GLU A 125 23.76 -7.64 13.11
C GLU A 125 23.33 -7.68 14.61
N LYS A 126 22.48 -6.73 15.05
CA LYS A 126 21.84 -6.68 16.37
C LYS A 126 20.43 -6.11 16.22
N PRO A 127 19.36 -6.89 16.43
CA PRO A 127 17.98 -6.40 16.35
C PRO A 127 17.61 -5.63 17.63
N GLN A 128 18.30 -4.52 17.92
CA GLN A 128 17.71 -3.51 18.79
C GLN A 128 16.67 -2.76 17.95
N ASP A 129 15.46 -3.30 17.95
CA ASP A 129 14.32 -2.75 17.22
C ASP A 129 13.91 -1.38 17.77
N ASP A 130 14.09 -1.16 19.08
CA ASP A 130 13.71 0.06 19.79
C ASP A 130 14.87 0.62 20.61
N LEU A 131 14.81 1.92 20.88
CA LEU A 131 15.74 2.60 21.79
C LEU A 131 15.26 2.32 23.20
N PRO A 132 16.15 1.94 24.11
CA PRO A 132 15.88 2.13 25.53
C PRO A 132 15.56 3.60 25.80
N TYR A 133 14.62 3.87 26.70
CA TYR A 133 14.22 5.23 27.05
C TYR A 133 15.42 6.06 27.56
N GLU A 134 16.36 5.42 28.23
CA GLU A 134 17.57 6.03 28.78
C GLU A 134 18.48 6.61 27.70
N GLU A 135 18.51 5.99 26.52
CA GLU A 135 19.35 6.38 25.38
C GLU A 135 18.67 7.43 24.48
N MET A 136 17.37 7.70 24.67
CA MET A 136 16.63 8.71 23.92
C MET A 136 17.16 10.12 24.20
N SER A 137 17.27 10.92 23.13
CA SER A 137 17.48 12.36 23.24
C SER A 137 16.31 13.04 23.95
N GLU A 138 16.51 14.25 24.47
CA GLU A 138 15.44 15.01 25.14
C GLU A 138 14.22 15.22 24.22
N GLY A 139 14.43 15.50 22.94
CA GLY A 139 13.36 15.63 21.95
C GLY A 139 12.59 14.32 21.71
N GLU A 140 13.28 13.16 21.73
CA GLU A 140 12.62 11.86 21.64
C GLU A 140 11.80 11.54 22.90
N LYS A 141 12.34 11.83 24.08
CA LYS A 141 11.66 11.63 25.37
C LYS A 141 10.37 12.43 25.46
N ILE A 142 10.37 13.69 25.02
CA ILE A 142 9.18 14.53 24.95
C ILE A 142 8.09 13.83 24.12
N ILE A 143 8.39 13.43 22.89
CA ILE A 143 7.40 12.77 22.03
C ILE A 143 6.96 11.45 22.65
N PHE A 144 7.89 10.69 23.23
CA PHE A 144 7.59 9.42 23.89
C PHE A 144 6.58 9.59 25.03
N GLU A 145 6.83 10.54 25.94
CA GLU A 145 5.97 10.80 27.10
C GLU A 145 4.54 11.20 26.68
N TYR A 146 4.40 12.09 25.70
CA TYR A 146 3.08 12.51 25.21
C TYR A 146 2.32 11.39 24.50
N PHE A 147 2.98 10.61 23.64
CA PHE A 147 2.32 9.49 22.96
C PHE A 147 2.14 8.25 23.85
N SER A 148 2.78 8.21 25.02
CA SER A 148 2.54 7.23 26.09
C SER A 148 1.41 7.62 27.03
N ASP A 149 0.91 8.86 26.97
CA ASP A 149 -0.21 9.35 27.76
C ASP A 149 -1.55 9.02 27.08
N PRO A 150 -2.41 8.16 27.67
CA PRO A 150 -3.70 7.81 27.11
C PRO A 150 -4.62 9.01 26.89
N ASP A 151 -4.61 10.01 27.79
CA ASP A 151 -5.51 11.16 27.71
C ASP A 151 -5.14 12.04 26.50
N PHE A 152 -3.83 12.22 26.27
CA PHE A 152 -3.32 12.92 25.08
C PHE A 152 -3.68 12.18 23.78
N VAL A 153 -3.52 10.85 23.77
CA VAL A 153 -3.84 10.03 22.59
C VAL A 153 -5.34 10.03 22.30
N GLU A 154 -6.19 9.93 23.33
CA GLU A 154 -7.65 10.02 23.19
C GLU A 154 -8.05 11.35 22.56
N GLN A 155 -7.57 12.47 23.12
CA GLN A 155 -7.83 13.81 22.59
C GLN A 155 -7.32 13.96 21.14
N LEU A 156 -6.17 13.37 20.82
CA LEU A 156 -5.64 13.34 19.46
C LEU A 156 -6.58 12.58 18.51
N MET A 157 -7.04 11.39 18.90
CA MET A 157 -7.93 10.57 18.08
C MET A 157 -9.27 11.28 17.85
N GLU A 158 -9.84 11.92 18.88
CA GLU A 158 -11.03 12.74 18.75
C GLU A 158 -10.83 13.83 17.69
N PHE A 159 -9.80 14.68 17.83
CA PHE A 159 -9.56 15.76 16.88
C PHE A 159 -9.24 15.29 15.46
N LEU A 160 -8.55 14.16 15.29
CA LEU A 160 -8.24 13.62 13.97
C LEU A 160 -9.47 13.01 13.29
N SER A 161 -10.42 12.48 14.07
CA SER A 161 -11.67 11.92 13.59
C SER A 161 -12.77 12.96 13.32
N LEU A 162 -12.51 14.24 13.58
CA LEU A 162 -13.44 15.32 13.22
C LEU A 162 -13.45 15.59 11.71
N GLU A 163 -14.66 15.80 11.19
CA GLU A 163 -14.92 16.33 9.86
C GLU A 163 -14.60 17.82 9.83
N GLU A 164 -13.75 18.26 8.90
CA GLU A 164 -13.41 19.68 8.74
C GLU A 164 -14.30 20.36 7.70
N ARG A 165 -14.44 19.71 6.54
CA ARG A 165 -15.24 20.21 5.41
C ARG A 165 -16.00 19.05 4.77
N LYS A 166 -17.30 19.04 5.03
CA LYS A 166 -18.20 18.02 4.48
C LYS A 166 -18.06 17.81 2.98
N GLY A 167 -17.79 16.56 2.59
CA GLY A 167 -17.59 16.12 1.21
C GLY A 167 -16.36 16.69 0.49
N LYS A 168 -15.42 17.33 1.21
CA LYS A 168 -14.16 17.85 0.66
C LYS A 168 -12.92 17.32 1.37
N ASP A 169 -13.11 16.66 2.49
CA ASP A 169 -12.02 16.00 3.19
C ASP A 169 -11.56 14.79 2.37
N SER A 170 -10.29 14.48 2.46
CA SER A 170 -9.65 13.35 1.78
C SER A 170 -8.42 12.95 2.56
N PHE A 171 -7.91 11.75 2.30
CA PHE A 171 -6.69 11.22 2.87
C PHE A 171 -5.60 12.30 2.98
N ASN A 172 -5.16 12.59 4.21
CA ASN A 172 -4.22 13.67 4.47
C ASN A 172 -2.77 13.15 4.55
N PRO A 173 -1.89 13.47 3.57
CA PRO A 173 -0.51 12.98 3.57
C PRO A 173 0.32 13.46 4.77
N ARG A 174 -0.07 14.58 5.41
CA ARG A 174 0.65 15.13 6.58
C ARG A 174 0.38 14.30 7.83
N ARG A 175 -0.88 13.91 8.04
CA ARG A 175 -1.28 13.00 9.13
C ARG A 175 -0.66 11.62 8.93
N PHE A 176 -0.70 11.09 7.72
CA PHE A 176 0.06 9.88 7.35
C PHE A 176 1.55 10.00 7.70
N CYS A 177 2.21 11.11 7.38
CA CYS A 177 3.64 11.29 7.66
C CYS A 177 3.95 11.34 9.17
N LEU A 178 3.05 11.88 9.99
CA LEU A 178 3.16 11.83 11.46
C LEU A 178 3.21 10.39 11.94
N PHE A 179 2.19 9.57 11.62
CA PHE A 179 2.13 8.18 12.07
C PHE A 179 3.24 7.32 11.48
N LYS A 180 3.59 7.52 10.20
CA LYS A 180 4.76 6.87 9.58
C LYS A 180 6.04 7.19 10.35
N GLY A 181 6.23 8.44 10.76
CA GLY A 181 7.38 8.85 11.57
C GLY A 181 7.38 8.20 12.95
N LEU A 182 6.20 8.16 13.59
CA LEU A 182 6.01 7.62 14.93
C LEU A 182 6.38 6.13 14.99
N PHE A 183 5.76 5.30 14.15
CA PHE A 183 6.01 3.86 14.12
C PHE A 183 7.40 3.50 13.58
N ARG A 184 8.02 4.38 12.77
CA ARG A 184 9.41 4.19 12.32
C ARG A 184 10.41 4.42 13.45
N ASN A 185 10.17 5.41 14.31
CA ASN A 185 11.12 5.81 15.33
C ASN A 185 10.93 5.03 16.64
N TYR A 186 9.69 4.74 17.02
CA TYR A 186 9.35 4.12 18.31
C TYR A 186 8.81 2.69 18.19
N GLY A 187 8.79 2.12 16.99
CA GLY A 187 8.32 0.76 16.78
C GLY A 187 6.85 0.59 17.17
N ASP A 188 6.56 -0.50 17.88
CA ASP A 188 5.23 -0.91 18.33
C ASP A 188 4.84 -0.34 19.70
N ARG A 189 5.66 0.53 20.31
CA ARG A 189 5.48 0.99 21.71
C ARG A 189 4.13 1.66 21.99
N PHE A 190 3.60 2.40 21.02
CA PHE A 190 2.31 3.08 21.18
C PHE A 190 1.13 2.28 20.64
N LEU A 191 1.36 1.10 20.05
CA LEU A 191 0.26 0.27 19.55
C LEU A 191 -0.73 -0.14 20.64
N PRO A 192 -0.32 -0.55 21.86
CA PRO A 192 -1.28 -0.90 22.90
C PRO A 192 -2.26 0.23 23.26
N ILE A 193 -1.83 1.49 23.15
CA ILE A 193 -2.66 2.67 23.44
C ILE A 193 -3.50 3.06 22.22
N LEU A 194 -2.91 3.01 21.01
CA LEU A 194 -3.61 3.39 19.78
C LEU A 194 -4.60 2.34 19.27
N TRP A 195 -4.34 1.06 19.52
CA TRP A 195 -5.10 -0.05 18.91
C TRP A 195 -6.60 -0.06 19.26
N PRO A 196 -7.02 0.17 20.52
CA PRO A 196 -8.44 0.27 20.86
C PRO A 196 -9.18 1.33 20.05
N HIS A 197 -8.53 2.49 19.80
CA HIS A 197 -9.10 3.54 18.97
C HIS A 197 -9.18 3.13 17.49
N LEU A 198 -8.17 2.43 16.97
CA LEU A 198 -8.17 1.96 15.58
C LEU A 198 -9.28 0.93 15.33
N ASP A 199 -9.49 0.01 16.26
CA ASP A 199 -10.55 -1.01 16.17
C ASP A 199 -11.95 -0.37 16.20
N GLN A 200 -12.14 0.63 17.06
CA GLN A 200 -13.37 1.43 17.12
C GLN A 200 -13.59 2.22 15.82
N LEU A 201 -12.55 2.87 15.29
CA LEU A 201 -12.63 3.66 14.06
C LEU A 201 -12.93 2.79 12.83
N ALA A 202 -12.32 1.61 12.73
CA ALA A 202 -12.55 0.67 11.63
C ALA A 202 -13.99 0.14 11.58
N SER A 203 -14.61 -0.01 12.76
CA SER A 203 -16.00 -0.43 12.89
C SER A 203 -17.02 0.69 12.64
N ASN A 204 -16.59 1.95 12.64
CA ASN A 204 -17.45 3.11 12.50
C ASN A 204 -17.61 3.51 11.01
N PRO A 205 -18.83 3.52 10.45
CA PRO A 205 -19.05 3.81 9.03
C PRO A 205 -18.89 5.30 8.66
N TYR A 206 -18.70 6.21 9.63
CA TYR A 206 -18.54 7.63 9.32
C TYR A 206 -17.27 7.91 8.50
N GLU A 207 -17.41 8.79 7.50
CA GLU A 207 -16.33 9.15 6.57
C GLU A 207 -15.06 9.61 7.30
N SER A 208 -15.20 10.51 8.27
CA SER A 208 -14.07 11.05 9.02
C SER A 208 -13.36 10.00 9.90
N SER A 209 -14.11 9.04 10.44
CA SER A 209 -13.54 7.92 11.20
C SER A 209 -12.75 6.97 10.30
N GLN A 210 -13.33 6.58 9.15
CA GLN A 210 -12.69 5.73 8.16
C GLN A 210 -11.42 6.38 7.58
N ARG A 211 -11.47 7.68 7.29
CA ARG A 211 -10.30 8.45 6.85
C ARG A 211 -9.19 8.48 7.91
N CYS A 212 -9.54 8.68 9.18
CA CYS A 212 -8.57 8.67 10.27
C CYS A 212 -7.85 7.30 10.38
N VAL A 213 -8.61 6.20 10.38
CA VAL A 213 -8.01 4.85 10.43
C VAL A 213 -7.18 4.54 9.17
N CYS A 214 -7.58 5.02 8.00
CA CYS A 214 -6.78 4.93 6.76
C CYS A 214 -5.40 5.59 6.93
N GLU A 215 -5.37 6.83 7.39
CA GLU A 215 -4.13 7.61 7.56
C GLU A 215 -3.16 6.94 8.55
N ILE A 216 -3.70 6.42 9.68
CA ILE A 216 -2.90 5.73 10.69
C ILE A 216 -2.43 4.36 10.18
N THR A 217 -3.30 3.58 9.54
CA THR A 217 -2.99 2.25 9.01
C THR A 217 -1.90 2.32 7.93
N ALA A 218 -2.02 3.27 6.98
CA ALA A 218 -0.97 3.52 5.99
C ALA A 218 0.36 3.92 6.67
N GLY A 219 0.29 4.77 7.69
CA GLY A 219 1.43 5.19 8.48
C GLY A 219 2.12 4.01 9.19
N LEU A 220 1.33 3.14 9.80
CA LEU A 220 1.78 1.94 10.50
C LEU A 220 2.46 0.95 9.56
N ILE A 221 1.82 0.62 8.43
CA ILE A 221 2.40 -0.27 7.42
C ILE A 221 3.70 0.33 6.90
N ARG A 222 3.76 1.63 6.57
CA ARG A 222 5.00 2.27 6.07
C ARG A 222 6.07 2.43 7.15
N GLY A 223 5.67 2.59 8.41
CA GLY A 223 6.56 2.72 9.56
C GLY A 223 7.25 1.40 9.91
N SER A 224 6.57 0.26 9.72
CA SER A 224 7.08 -1.08 10.00
C SER A 224 8.10 -1.63 8.99
N LYS A 225 8.54 -0.79 8.04
CA LYS A 225 9.50 -1.16 6.98
C LYS A 225 10.76 -1.86 7.50
N HIS A 226 11.27 -1.44 8.64
CA HIS A 226 12.54 -1.90 9.21
C HIS A 226 12.38 -2.66 10.53
N TRP A 227 11.16 -3.14 10.83
CA TRP A 227 10.92 -3.95 12.02
C TRP A 227 11.42 -5.39 11.84
N SER A 228 11.71 -6.06 12.96
CA SER A 228 11.98 -7.50 12.99
C SER A 228 10.75 -8.32 12.57
N PHE A 229 10.99 -9.56 12.13
CA PHE A 229 9.92 -10.47 11.73
C PHE A 229 8.91 -10.68 12.87
N SER A 230 9.35 -10.90 14.11
CA SER A 230 8.43 -11.08 15.25
C SER A 230 7.47 -9.90 15.44
N LYS A 231 7.91 -8.65 15.20
CA LYS A 231 7.03 -7.48 15.31
C LYS A 231 6.09 -7.37 14.11
N VAL A 232 6.59 -7.64 12.91
CA VAL A 232 5.80 -7.60 11.67
C VAL A 232 4.72 -8.69 11.66
N ASP A 233 5.04 -9.91 12.10
CA ASP A 233 4.10 -11.03 12.21
C ASP A 233 2.94 -10.68 13.16
N ARG A 234 3.25 -10.22 14.39
CA ARG A 234 2.24 -9.74 15.34
C ARG A 234 1.41 -8.58 14.78
N LEU A 235 2.06 -7.65 14.09
CA LEU A 235 1.38 -6.53 13.44
C LEU A 235 0.36 -7.02 12.40
N TRP A 236 0.70 -7.98 11.55
CA TRP A 236 -0.22 -8.46 10.52
C TRP A 236 -1.35 -9.34 11.08
N GLN A 237 -1.12 -10.07 12.17
CA GLN A 237 -2.19 -10.75 12.90
C GLN A 237 -3.27 -9.77 13.40
N LEU A 238 -2.87 -8.53 13.72
CA LEU A 238 -3.77 -7.45 14.12
C LEU A 238 -4.37 -6.69 12.93
N LEU A 239 -3.54 -6.33 11.94
CA LEU A 239 -3.96 -5.55 10.77
C LEU A 239 -4.90 -6.32 9.84
N CYS A 240 -4.70 -7.62 9.63
CA CYS A 240 -5.54 -8.39 8.71
C CYS A 240 -7.03 -8.37 9.10
N PRO A 241 -7.41 -8.66 10.36
CA PRO A 241 -8.79 -8.48 10.82
C PRO A 241 -9.30 -7.04 10.69
N LEU A 242 -8.49 -6.04 11.08
CA LEU A 242 -8.88 -4.63 11.02
C LEU A 242 -9.20 -4.18 9.59
N ILE A 243 -8.31 -4.50 8.64
CA ILE A 243 -8.50 -4.17 7.23
C ILE A 243 -9.71 -4.93 6.68
N ARG A 244 -9.91 -6.20 7.05
CA ARG A 244 -11.09 -6.98 6.65
C ARG A 244 -12.39 -6.31 7.11
N THR A 245 -12.47 -5.92 8.38
CA THR A 245 -13.63 -5.20 8.94
C THR A 245 -13.87 -3.90 8.20
N ALA A 246 -12.82 -3.11 7.97
CA ALA A 246 -12.95 -1.84 7.27
C ALA A 246 -13.37 -1.98 5.80
N LEU A 247 -12.81 -2.95 5.06
CA LEU A 247 -13.20 -3.24 3.68
C LEU A 247 -14.66 -3.72 3.57
N ASN A 248 -15.17 -4.43 4.57
CA ASN A 248 -16.58 -4.82 4.62
C ASN A 248 -17.52 -3.64 4.90
N ASN A 249 -17.04 -2.62 5.61
CA ASN A 249 -17.78 -1.41 5.97
C ASN A 249 -17.60 -0.25 4.97
N ILE A 250 -16.91 -0.50 3.85
CA ILE A 250 -16.57 0.54 2.88
C ILE A 250 -17.82 1.13 2.24
N THR A 251 -17.88 2.45 2.17
CA THR A 251 -18.95 3.22 1.55
C THR A 251 -18.44 3.92 0.28
N VAL A 252 -19.35 4.48 -0.52
CA VAL A 252 -18.98 5.26 -1.72
C VAL A 252 -18.07 6.45 -1.37
N GLU A 253 -18.28 7.07 -0.21
CA GLU A 253 -17.50 8.23 0.27
C GLU A 253 -16.10 7.83 0.74
N THR A 254 -15.97 6.65 1.37
CA THR A 254 -14.70 6.19 1.99
C THR A 254 -13.84 5.34 1.07
N TYR A 255 -14.39 4.92 -0.07
CA TYR A 255 -13.72 4.07 -1.05
C TYR A 255 -12.37 4.62 -1.52
N THR A 256 -12.36 5.91 -1.89
CA THR A 256 -11.17 6.58 -2.43
C THR A 256 -10.06 6.72 -1.37
N ASP A 257 -10.43 6.91 -0.10
CA ASP A 257 -9.49 7.01 1.00
C ASP A 257 -8.83 5.67 1.31
N TRP A 258 -9.59 4.57 1.31
CA TRP A 258 -9.05 3.22 1.45
C TRP A 258 -8.16 2.82 0.27
N GLY A 259 -8.56 3.17 -0.94
CA GLY A 259 -7.72 2.98 -2.11
C GLY A 259 -6.39 3.74 -1.99
N THR A 260 -6.43 5.02 -1.64
CA THR A 260 -5.23 5.85 -1.38
C THR A 260 -4.39 5.29 -0.23
N CYS A 261 -5.01 4.77 0.83
CA CYS A 261 -4.35 4.13 1.96
C CYS A 261 -3.51 2.93 1.51
N ILE A 262 -4.11 1.99 0.77
CA ILE A 262 -3.46 0.78 0.29
C ILE A 262 -2.35 1.12 -0.72
N ALA A 263 -2.61 2.01 -1.67
CA ALA A 263 -1.59 2.52 -2.59
C ALA A 263 -0.39 3.11 -1.83
N THR A 264 -0.66 4.00 -0.87
CA THR A 264 0.37 4.63 -0.04
C THR A 264 1.13 3.63 0.82
N ALA A 265 0.47 2.58 1.30
CA ALA A 265 1.08 1.51 2.10
C ALA A 265 2.08 0.67 1.29
N CYS A 266 1.75 0.36 0.03
CA CYS A 266 2.55 -0.45 -0.88
C CYS A 266 3.71 0.33 -1.54
N GLU A 267 3.61 1.66 -1.62
CA GLU A 267 4.60 2.48 -2.31
C GLU A 267 6.01 2.40 -1.68
N GLY A 268 7.00 2.07 -2.51
CA GLY A 268 8.41 2.02 -2.10
C GLY A 268 8.69 0.91 -1.08
N ARG A 269 8.01 -0.22 -1.26
CA ARG A 269 8.11 -1.44 -0.46
C ARG A 269 8.39 -2.66 -1.33
N ASP A 270 9.19 -3.57 -0.79
CA ASP A 270 9.39 -4.89 -1.37
C ASP A 270 8.09 -5.73 -1.20
N PRO A 271 7.53 -6.28 -2.29
CA PRO A 271 6.24 -6.95 -2.25
C PRO A 271 6.25 -8.20 -1.34
N ARG A 272 7.40 -8.86 -1.18
CA ARG A 272 7.53 -10.05 -0.33
C ARG A 272 7.37 -9.72 1.15
N LYS A 273 7.66 -8.47 1.56
CA LYS A 273 7.46 -7.99 2.94
C LYS A 273 6.00 -7.60 3.24
N LEU A 274 5.18 -7.41 2.22
CA LEU A 274 3.77 -7.04 2.33
C LEU A 274 2.83 -8.18 1.88
N HIS A 275 3.33 -9.41 1.84
CA HIS A 275 2.59 -10.55 1.31
C HIS A 275 1.24 -10.78 2.01
N TRP A 276 1.14 -10.57 3.33
CA TRP A 276 -0.11 -10.64 4.07
C TRP A 276 -1.20 -9.71 3.52
N LEU A 277 -0.81 -8.49 3.10
CA LEU A 277 -1.75 -7.54 2.51
C LEU A 277 -2.26 -8.04 1.17
N PHE A 278 -1.36 -8.53 0.33
CA PHE A 278 -1.74 -9.00 -1.00
C PHE A 278 -2.61 -10.23 -0.94
N GLU A 279 -2.29 -11.19 -0.07
CA GLU A 279 -3.13 -12.37 0.14
C GLU A 279 -4.51 -11.98 0.68
N LEU A 280 -4.57 -11.07 1.67
CA LEU A 280 -5.85 -10.56 2.20
C LEU A 280 -6.71 -9.91 1.11
N LEU A 281 -6.11 -9.06 0.27
CA LEU A 281 -6.84 -8.42 -0.82
C LEU A 281 -7.30 -9.48 -1.84
N MET A 282 -6.48 -10.49 -2.12
CA MET A 282 -6.78 -11.57 -3.08
C MET A 282 -7.88 -12.54 -2.64
N GLU A 283 -8.26 -12.57 -1.35
CA GLU A 283 -9.35 -13.43 -0.88
C GLU A 283 -10.70 -13.08 -1.51
N SER A 284 -10.99 -11.79 -1.71
CA SER A 284 -12.23 -11.35 -2.35
C SER A 284 -12.09 -10.02 -3.10
N PRO A 285 -11.43 -10.01 -4.27
CA PRO A 285 -11.15 -8.79 -5.04
C PRO A 285 -12.39 -7.98 -5.47
N LEU A 286 -13.56 -8.62 -5.46
CA LEU A 286 -14.84 -8.05 -5.91
C LEU A 286 -15.93 -8.05 -4.81
N SER A 287 -15.65 -8.46 -3.57
CA SER A 287 -16.68 -8.41 -2.52
C SER A 287 -16.89 -6.97 -2.05
N GLY A 288 -18.14 -6.50 -2.13
CA GLY A 288 -18.57 -5.18 -1.65
C GLY A 288 -18.79 -4.14 -2.75
N GLU A 289 -19.55 -3.09 -2.43
CA GLU A 289 -19.72 -1.92 -3.29
C GLU A 289 -18.44 -1.08 -3.43
N GLY A 290 -17.29 -1.50 -2.90
CA GLY A 290 -16.02 -0.78 -2.98
C GLY A 290 -14.82 -1.67 -3.29
N GLY A 291 -14.80 -2.37 -4.43
CA GLY A 291 -13.67 -3.20 -4.88
C GLY A 291 -12.32 -2.46 -4.80
N SER A 292 -11.57 -2.71 -3.73
CA SER A 292 -10.38 -1.97 -3.27
C SER A 292 -9.14 -2.17 -4.16
N PHE A 293 -9.22 -3.07 -5.14
CA PHE A 293 -8.09 -3.42 -6.02
C PHE A 293 -7.66 -2.33 -7.00
N ARG A 294 -8.48 -1.29 -7.19
CA ARG A 294 -8.20 -0.22 -8.14
C ARG A 294 -6.90 0.52 -7.83
N ASP A 295 -6.52 0.56 -6.55
CA ASP A 295 -5.34 1.26 -6.04
C ASP A 295 -4.25 0.32 -5.49
N ALA A 296 -4.58 -0.96 -5.29
CA ALA A 296 -3.57 -2.02 -5.23
C ALA A 296 -2.82 -2.16 -6.56
N SER A 297 -3.23 -1.48 -7.63
CA SER A 297 -2.52 -1.34 -8.91
C SER A 297 -1.11 -0.73 -8.84
N LEU A 298 -0.65 -0.27 -7.66
CA LEU A 298 0.78 -0.09 -7.36
C LEU A 298 1.51 -1.40 -7.04
N LEU A 299 0.86 -2.54 -7.29
CA LEU A 299 1.45 -3.83 -7.59
C LEU A 299 2.49 -3.63 -8.70
N SER A 300 3.67 -3.23 -8.24
CA SER A 300 4.89 -2.93 -8.99
C SER A 300 5.29 -4.05 -9.93
N SER A 301 6.31 -3.82 -10.75
CA SER A 301 6.97 -4.79 -11.66
C SER A 301 7.62 -6.00 -10.95
N GLY A 302 6.96 -6.55 -9.94
CA GLY A 302 7.45 -7.51 -8.96
C GLY A 302 6.34 -8.45 -8.45
N VAL A 303 5.16 -8.48 -9.07
CA VAL A 303 3.99 -9.24 -8.56
C VAL A 303 3.20 -9.95 -9.65
N SER A 304 3.92 -10.37 -10.68
CA SER A 304 3.38 -11.05 -11.85
C SER A 304 2.41 -12.20 -11.52
N GLU A 305 2.77 -13.07 -10.56
CA GLU A 305 1.93 -14.20 -10.14
C GLU A 305 0.54 -13.74 -9.64
N LEU A 306 0.50 -12.68 -8.84
CA LEU A 306 -0.75 -12.13 -8.31
C LEU A 306 -1.63 -11.56 -9.41
N LEU A 307 -1.04 -10.96 -10.45
CA LEU A 307 -1.78 -10.46 -11.61
C LEU A 307 -2.40 -11.61 -12.42
N HIS A 308 -1.70 -12.74 -12.58
CA HIS A 308 -2.26 -13.96 -13.19
C HIS A 308 -3.42 -14.52 -12.38
N ARG A 309 -3.26 -14.64 -11.05
CA ARG A 309 -4.33 -15.10 -10.14
C ARG A 309 -5.56 -14.19 -10.22
N LEU A 310 -5.34 -12.87 -10.26
CA LEU A 310 -6.42 -11.89 -10.39
C LEU A 310 -7.13 -12.00 -11.74
N LEU A 311 -6.38 -12.14 -12.84
CA LEU A 311 -6.96 -12.33 -14.17
C LEU A 311 -7.83 -13.59 -14.21
N ALA A 312 -7.32 -14.72 -13.70
CA ALA A 312 -8.06 -15.98 -13.63
C ALA A 312 -9.34 -15.86 -12.78
N TYR A 313 -9.32 -15.04 -11.72
CA TYR A 313 -10.49 -14.76 -10.89
C TYR A 313 -11.54 -13.87 -11.58
N LEU A 314 -11.10 -12.93 -12.42
CA LEU A 314 -11.95 -11.95 -13.11
C LEU A 314 -12.53 -12.47 -14.44
N GLU A 315 -11.80 -13.31 -15.17
CA GLU A 315 -12.18 -13.79 -16.52
C GLU A 315 -13.55 -14.51 -16.57
N PRO A 316 -13.95 -15.33 -15.56
CA PRO A 316 -15.30 -15.89 -15.48
C PRO A 316 -16.40 -14.86 -15.18
N LYS A 317 -16.04 -13.68 -14.67
CA LYS A 317 -16.97 -12.62 -14.20
C LYS A 317 -17.10 -11.47 -15.20
N LEU A 318 -16.58 -11.63 -16.42
CA LEU A 318 -16.71 -10.62 -17.47
C LEU A 318 -18.16 -10.48 -17.99
N THR A 319 -19.08 -11.40 -17.69
CA THR A 319 -20.49 -11.30 -18.13
C THR A 319 -21.41 -10.69 -17.07
N GLN A 320 -20.85 -9.97 -16.09
CA GLN A 320 -21.60 -9.36 -14.99
C GLN A 320 -22.64 -8.34 -15.46
N VAL A 321 -23.84 -8.42 -14.88
CA VAL A 321 -25.01 -7.63 -15.30
C VAL A 321 -24.91 -6.17 -14.84
N TYR A 322 -24.22 -5.91 -13.73
CA TYR A 322 -24.10 -4.58 -13.15
C TYR A 322 -23.02 -3.72 -13.83
N LYS A 323 -23.42 -2.54 -14.32
CA LYS A 323 -22.54 -1.61 -15.05
C LYS A 323 -21.33 -1.14 -14.21
N ASN A 324 -21.57 -0.75 -12.96
CA ASN A 324 -20.53 -0.32 -12.03
C ASN A 324 -19.47 -1.40 -11.78
N VAL A 325 -19.87 -2.68 -11.73
CA VAL A 325 -18.94 -3.81 -11.59
C VAL A 325 -18.12 -3.99 -12.88
N ARG A 326 -18.74 -3.90 -14.06
CA ARG A 326 -18.01 -3.98 -15.34
C ARG A 326 -16.98 -2.87 -15.50
N GLU A 327 -17.34 -1.62 -15.20
CA GLU A 327 -16.41 -0.48 -15.24
C GLU A 327 -15.20 -0.71 -14.33
N ARG A 328 -15.41 -1.32 -13.16
CA ARG A 328 -14.33 -1.69 -12.24
C ARG A 328 -13.46 -2.80 -12.80
N ILE A 329 -14.06 -3.85 -13.34
CA ILE A 329 -13.31 -4.93 -13.98
C ILE A 329 -12.45 -4.39 -15.12
N GLY A 330 -13.00 -3.53 -16.00
CA GLY A 330 -12.24 -2.88 -17.07
C GLY A 330 -11.08 -2.04 -16.56
N SER A 331 -11.29 -1.26 -15.48
CA SER A 331 -10.22 -0.50 -14.82
C SER A 331 -9.12 -1.41 -14.27
N VAL A 332 -9.47 -2.55 -13.67
CA VAL A 332 -8.49 -3.50 -13.12
C VAL A 332 -7.74 -4.25 -14.23
N LEU A 333 -8.42 -4.66 -15.30
CA LEU A 333 -7.79 -5.29 -16.47
C LEU A 333 -6.75 -4.37 -17.10
N THR A 334 -7.03 -3.07 -17.19
CA THR A 334 -6.04 -2.07 -17.66
C THR A 334 -4.74 -2.14 -16.87
N TYR A 335 -4.82 -2.29 -15.55
CA TYR A 335 -3.64 -2.40 -14.70
C TYR A 335 -2.96 -3.77 -14.78
N ILE A 336 -3.72 -4.86 -14.92
CA ILE A 336 -3.18 -6.21 -15.12
C ILE A 336 -2.26 -6.25 -16.34
N PHE A 337 -2.69 -5.67 -17.45
CA PHE A 337 -1.94 -5.66 -18.71
C PHE A 337 -0.97 -4.47 -18.85
N MET A 338 -0.87 -3.58 -17.85
CA MET A 338 -0.04 -2.37 -17.93
C MET A 338 1.46 -2.68 -18.14
N MET A 339 1.92 -3.86 -17.70
CA MET A 339 3.31 -4.30 -17.85
C MET A 339 3.58 -5.04 -19.17
N ASP A 340 2.55 -5.36 -19.95
CA ASP A 340 2.70 -5.94 -21.29
C ASP A 340 2.98 -4.83 -22.30
N VAL A 341 4.27 -4.47 -22.43
CA VAL A 341 4.72 -3.32 -23.21
C VAL A 341 5.57 -3.73 -24.41
N ALA A 342 5.21 -3.22 -25.59
CA ALA A 342 5.98 -3.38 -26.83
C ALA A 342 7.08 -2.30 -26.95
N LEU A 343 7.97 -2.20 -25.97
CA LEU A 343 9.07 -1.24 -25.96
C LEU A 343 10.36 -1.84 -26.56
N PRO A 344 11.22 -1.03 -27.22
CA PRO A 344 12.49 -1.51 -27.76
C PRO A 344 13.39 -2.11 -26.67
N HIS A 345 14.02 -3.24 -26.97
CA HIS A 345 14.92 -3.97 -26.07
C HIS A 345 14.27 -4.49 -24.78
N THR A 346 12.94 -4.52 -24.72
CA THR A 346 12.19 -5.11 -23.60
C THR A 346 11.91 -6.58 -23.89
N ARG A 347 12.26 -7.46 -22.96
CA ARG A 347 11.87 -8.87 -23.00
C ARG A 347 10.37 -9.00 -22.68
N PRO A 348 9.71 -10.04 -23.21
CA PRO A 348 8.36 -10.39 -22.76
C PRO A 348 8.33 -10.48 -21.24
N THR A 349 7.34 -9.85 -20.62
CA THR A 349 7.21 -9.86 -19.17
C THR A 349 6.62 -11.19 -18.71
N SER A 350 6.83 -11.55 -17.45
CA SER A 350 6.16 -12.70 -16.86
C SER A 350 4.68 -12.41 -16.58
N SER A 351 4.28 -11.13 -16.59
CA SER A 351 2.93 -10.66 -16.35
C SER A 351 1.95 -11.17 -17.41
N PRO A 352 0.63 -11.11 -17.16
CA PRO A 352 -0.37 -11.51 -18.15
C PRO A 352 -0.23 -10.73 -19.45
N HIS A 353 -0.31 -11.43 -20.59
CA HIS A 353 -0.22 -10.82 -21.92
C HIS A 353 -1.61 -10.50 -22.46
N VAL A 354 -1.79 -9.30 -22.99
CA VAL A 354 -3.07 -8.81 -23.51
C VAL A 354 -3.50 -9.61 -24.74
N ALA A 355 -2.56 -10.02 -25.59
CA ALA A 355 -2.85 -10.77 -26.81
C ALA A 355 -3.50 -12.14 -26.51
N GLU A 356 -3.00 -12.85 -25.50
CA GLU A 356 -3.56 -14.14 -25.08
C GLU A 356 -4.98 -13.99 -24.51
N PHE A 357 -5.18 -12.97 -23.68
CA PHE A 357 -6.50 -12.65 -23.11
C PHE A 357 -7.51 -12.27 -24.20
N VAL A 358 -7.15 -11.35 -25.09
CA VAL A 358 -8.02 -10.90 -26.19
C VAL A 358 -8.37 -12.06 -27.11
N THR A 359 -7.44 -12.99 -27.38
CA THR A 359 -7.73 -14.19 -28.17
C THR A 359 -8.85 -15.02 -27.53
N ARG A 360 -8.78 -15.29 -26.22
CA ARG A 360 -9.83 -16.02 -25.49
C ARG A 360 -11.17 -15.26 -25.47
N VAL A 361 -11.13 -13.93 -25.33
CA VAL A 361 -12.34 -13.09 -25.40
C VAL A 361 -12.98 -13.15 -26.79
N LEU A 362 -12.19 -13.04 -27.86
CA LEU A 362 -12.68 -13.12 -29.24
C LEU A 362 -13.33 -14.47 -29.53
N GLU A 363 -12.82 -15.57 -28.99
CA GLU A 363 -13.46 -16.89 -29.11
C GLU A 363 -14.86 -16.92 -28.49
N ARG A 364 -15.04 -16.27 -27.33
CA ARG A 364 -16.34 -16.15 -26.66
C ARG A 364 -17.30 -15.18 -27.36
N LEU A 365 -16.79 -14.31 -28.22
CA LEU A 365 -17.59 -13.36 -29.02
C LEU A 365 -17.95 -13.89 -30.42
N LYS A 366 -17.45 -15.06 -30.82
CA LYS A 366 -17.76 -15.69 -32.12
C LYS A 366 -19.27 -15.78 -32.43
N PRO A 367 -20.18 -16.10 -31.48
CA PRO A 367 -21.61 -16.15 -31.78
C PRO A 367 -22.19 -14.84 -32.33
N LEU A 368 -21.59 -13.68 -31.98
CA LEU A 368 -22.02 -12.37 -32.48
C LEU A 368 -21.52 -12.07 -33.90
N THR A 369 -20.54 -12.82 -34.41
CA THR A 369 -19.96 -12.58 -35.74
C THR A 369 -20.79 -13.17 -36.89
N SER A 370 -21.71 -14.08 -36.56
CA SER A 370 -22.63 -14.71 -37.53
C SER A 370 -23.95 -13.95 -37.70
N GLU A 371 -24.29 -13.01 -36.82
CA GLU A 371 -25.54 -12.24 -36.89
C GLU A 371 -25.37 -10.93 -37.66
N SER A 372 -26.38 -10.55 -38.45
CA SER A 372 -26.37 -9.28 -39.19
C SER A 372 -26.69 -8.06 -38.32
N GLU A 373 -27.41 -8.24 -37.21
CA GLU A 373 -27.80 -7.17 -36.29
C GLU A 373 -27.72 -7.63 -34.81
N ILE A 374 -26.83 -7.02 -34.03
CA ILE A 374 -26.64 -7.33 -32.61
C ILE A 374 -27.70 -6.57 -31.79
N HIS A 375 -28.64 -7.30 -31.21
CA HIS A 375 -29.70 -6.72 -30.39
C HIS A 375 -29.26 -6.55 -28.93
N ASN A 376 -29.42 -5.34 -28.39
CA ASN A 376 -28.94 -4.98 -27.04
C ASN A 376 -29.78 -5.59 -25.90
N HIS A 377 -31.01 -6.02 -26.23
CA HIS A 377 -31.99 -6.69 -25.37
C HIS A 377 -32.53 -7.91 -26.14
N ILE A 378 -32.10 -9.10 -25.75
CA ILE A 378 -32.64 -10.34 -26.32
C ILE A 378 -33.87 -10.73 -25.51
N LEU A 379 -35.01 -10.93 -26.17
CA LEU A 379 -36.24 -11.49 -25.60
C LEU A 379 -35.92 -12.90 -25.07
N GLU A 380 -36.33 -13.21 -23.84
CA GLU A 380 -36.15 -14.53 -23.22
C GLU A 380 -36.95 -15.60 -23.97
N GLU A 381 -36.42 -16.11 -25.08
CA GLU A 381 -36.83 -17.39 -25.65
C GLU A 381 -35.76 -18.43 -25.30
N ASN A 382 -36.18 -19.49 -24.59
CA ASN A 382 -35.31 -20.50 -23.97
C ASN A 382 -34.72 -21.48 -25.00
N THR A 383 -33.78 -21.01 -25.82
CA THR A 383 -32.88 -21.86 -26.64
C THR A 383 -31.43 -21.75 -26.17
N GLN A 384 -30.62 -22.79 -26.40
CA GLN A 384 -29.22 -22.82 -25.96
C GLN A 384 -28.35 -21.81 -26.73
N GLU A 385 -28.63 -21.60 -28.01
CA GLU A 385 -27.97 -20.59 -28.86
C GLU A 385 -28.29 -19.15 -28.42
N THR A 386 -29.51 -18.89 -27.94
CA THR A 386 -29.91 -17.58 -27.40
C THR A 386 -29.22 -17.24 -26.08
N ASP A 387 -28.84 -18.24 -25.27
CA ASP A 387 -28.06 -18.01 -24.04
C ASP A 387 -26.60 -17.66 -24.35
N GLU A 388 -25.95 -18.37 -25.27
CA GLU A 388 -24.58 -18.06 -25.69
C GLU A 388 -24.45 -16.67 -26.33
N CYS A 389 -25.41 -16.29 -27.20
CA CYS A 389 -25.48 -14.94 -27.77
C CYS A 389 -25.69 -13.88 -26.68
N THR A 390 -26.59 -14.12 -25.72
CA THR A 390 -26.83 -13.22 -24.59
C THR A 390 -25.61 -13.03 -23.70
N GLN A 391 -24.86 -14.10 -23.41
CA GLN A 391 -23.60 -14.03 -22.65
C GLN A 391 -22.52 -13.28 -23.44
N ALA A 392 -22.44 -13.48 -24.76
CA ALA A 392 -21.52 -12.75 -25.62
C ALA A 392 -21.83 -11.24 -25.67
N VAL A 393 -23.10 -10.83 -25.71
CA VAL A 393 -23.50 -9.41 -25.60
C VAL A 393 -23.10 -8.83 -24.24
N LYS A 394 -23.27 -9.58 -23.15
CA LYS A 394 -22.83 -9.13 -21.80
C LYS A 394 -21.31 -8.98 -21.73
N LEU A 395 -20.58 -9.92 -22.31
CA LEU A 395 -19.12 -9.88 -22.40
C LEU A 395 -18.65 -8.67 -23.22
N LEU A 396 -19.27 -8.38 -24.35
CA LEU A 396 -18.94 -7.22 -25.20
C LEU A 396 -19.14 -5.88 -24.48
N LYS A 397 -20.02 -5.83 -23.48
CA LYS A 397 -20.27 -4.64 -22.65
C LYS A 397 -19.21 -4.43 -21.56
N THR A 398 -18.41 -5.43 -21.23
CA THR A 398 -17.26 -5.33 -20.32
C THR A 398 -16.02 -4.98 -21.11
#